data_AF-A0A7I7NNA7-F1
#
_entry.id   AF-A0A7I7NNA7-F1
#
_cell.length_a   1.000
_cell.length_b   1.000
_cell.length_c   1.000
_cell.angle_alpha   90.00
_cell.angle_beta   90.00
_cell.angle_gamma   90.00
#
_symmetry.space_group_name_H-M   'P 1'
#
loop_
_entity.id
_entity.type
_entity.pdbx_description
1 polymer ?
#
loop_
_entity_poly.entity_id
_entity_poly.type
_entity_poly.pdbx_seq_one_letter_code
_entity_poly.pdbx_strand_id
1 'polypeptide(L)'
;MPMNVDQKDALLVSLTGLESQYIQEGVMVQGSGLSRGDKRRNARLARLRELVPASNAILAIDLADEKQAVVLCDHDSRVLARRTVKAKAWRLGPVLAWARQEARKHGFADVTVGCEPTGHRWRVLDQLAAQQDMALVCVQPLLVGRARETEDYTRDKTDHKDAVLIARLVAQLDCYVPERADESWAQLRQLGAYRDRLITTATAAIQQLRDLLECAWPAVLTAAADPFDSITWCAALAVVLERCDGRPQRLARLGPTRFEQAVRREFARWGGRRGPRRRILTAVFTALTDPAGVLAQRLGALQRAKWVLADWRATKTRLAEVETHMVAILDELGLTELVSSIPGVSALGGGRHPG
;
A
#
# COMPACT_ATOMS: atom_id res chain seq x y z
N MET A 1 1.12 -61.38 41.61
CA MET A 1 1.39 -60.96 43.00
C MET A 1 2.83 -60.47 43.04
N PRO A 2 3.05 -59.21 43.44
CA PRO A 2 2.97 -58.85 44.86
C PRO A 2 2.05 -57.63 45.15
N MET A 3 1.41 -57.70 46.32
CA MET A 3 0.98 -56.58 47.17
C MET A 3 2.23 -56.11 47.97
N ASN A 4 2.35 -54.95 48.61
CA ASN A 4 1.38 -54.04 49.18
C ASN A 4 2.08 -52.67 49.42
N VAL A 5 1.35 -51.61 49.11
CA VAL A 5 1.11 -50.35 49.87
C VAL A 5 2.12 -49.97 50.97
N ASP A 6 2.70 -48.77 50.82
CA ASP A 6 2.97 -47.89 51.96
C ASP A 6 2.61 -46.44 51.61
N GLN A 7 1.73 -45.84 52.43
CA GLN A 7 1.30 -44.44 52.38
C GLN A 7 2.34 -43.55 53.06
N LYS A 8 2.62 -42.37 52.47
CA LYS A 8 2.82 -41.12 53.21
C LYS A 8 2.77 -39.89 52.30
N ASP A 9 1.68 -39.14 52.49
CA ASP A 9 1.54 -37.68 52.56
C ASP A 9 2.12 -36.76 51.47
N ALA A 10 1.15 -36.19 50.74
CA ALA A 10 0.90 -34.76 50.54
C ALA A 10 2.04 -33.84 50.02
N LEU A 11 1.86 -33.34 48.81
CA LEU A 11 1.68 -31.90 48.53
C LEU A 11 1.25 -31.68 47.07
N LEU A 12 -0.06 -31.43 46.90
CA LEU A 12 -0.67 -30.92 45.67
C LEU A 12 -0.24 -29.46 45.48
N VAL A 13 0.58 -29.19 44.46
CA VAL A 13 0.88 -27.83 44.02
C VAL A 13 -0.25 -27.35 43.11
N SER A 14 -0.92 -26.31 43.58
CA SER A 14 -1.99 -25.53 42.95
C SER A 14 -1.58 -24.98 41.57
N LEU A 15 -2.32 -25.35 40.53
CA LEU A 15 -2.34 -24.66 39.22
C LEU A 15 -3.60 -23.80 39.15
N THR A 16 -3.58 -22.68 39.88
CA THR A 16 -4.53 -21.57 39.71
C THR A 16 -3.81 -20.44 38.97
N GLY A 17 -4.13 -20.25 37.70
CA GLY A 17 -3.50 -19.17 36.92
C GLY A 17 -3.69 -19.24 35.41
N LEU A 18 -4.90 -19.57 34.94
CA LEU A 18 -5.32 -19.32 33.56
C LEU A 18 -6.71 -18.67 33.61
N GLU A 19 -6.74 -17.41 34.07
CA GLU A 19 -7.91 -16.56 33.87
C GLU A 19 -7.94 -16.12 32.41
N SER A 20 -8.90 -16.69 31.68
CA SER A 20 -9.38 -16.16 30.41
C SER A 20 -9.82 -14.72 30.63
N GLN A 21 -9.09 -13.75 30.06
CA GLN A 21 -9.49 -12.34 30.06
C GLN A 21 -10.77 -12.19 29.24
N TYR A 22 -11.91 -12.38 29.90
CA TYR A 22 -13.19 -11.87 29.42
C TYR A 22 -13.05 -10.34 29.35
N ILE A 23 -13.13 -9.81 28.13
CA ILE A 23 -13.33 -8.38 27.91
C ILE A 23 -14.58 -8.00 28.69
N GLN A 24 -14.40 -7.25 29.78
CA GLN A 24 -15.50 -6.70 30.55
C GLN A 24 -16.31 -5.78 29.64
N GLU A 25 -17.47 -6.25 29.19
CA GLU A 25 -18.50 -5.41 28.61
C GLU A 25 -18.87 -4.34 29.65
N GLY A 26 -18.66 -3.09 29.29
CA GLY A 26 -18.97 -1.94 30.13
C GLY A 26 -20.43 -1.97 30.58
N VAL A 27 -20.62 -1.88 31.89
CA VAL A 27 -21.90 -1.82 32.60
C VAL A 27 -22.84 -0.80 31.96
N MET A 28 -24.07 -1.27 31.73
CA MET A 28 -25.19 -0.54 31.16
C MET A 28 -25.55 0.72 31.96
N VAL A 29 -25.51 1.87 31.28
CA VAL A 29 -26.27 3.05 31.68
C VAL A 29 -27.60 3.01 30.94
N GLN A 30 -28.72 3.11 31.67
CA GLN A 30 -30.08 3.04 31.16
C GLN A 30 -30.31 4.00 29.98
N GLY A 31 -30.60 3.45 28.82
CA GLY A 31 -30.94 4.21 27.60
C GLY A 31 -30.97 3.32 26.36
N SER A 32 -32.17 2.99 25.88
CA SER A 32 -32.53 2.27 24.64
C SER A 32 -32.24 0.76 24.50
N GLY A 33 -31.40 0.13 25.33
CA GLY A 33 -31.05 -1.30 25.18
C GLY A 33 -30.24 -1.64 23.92
N LEU A 34 -29.93 -0.65 23.08
CA LEU A 34 -29.15 -0.81 21.85
C LEU A 34 -27.64 -0.83 22.15
N SER A 35 -26.93 -1.77 21.53
CA SER A 35 -25.48 -1.82 21.59
C SER A 35 -24.85 -0.61 20.87
N ARG A 36 -23.55 -0.35 21.13
CA ARG A 36 -22.79 0.63 20.33
C ARG A 36 -22.77 0.27 18.85
N GLY A 37 -22.77 -1.02 18.52
CA GLY A 37 -22.83 -1.52 17.14
C GLY A 37 -24.15 -1.15 16.46
N ASP A 38 -25.27 -1.38 17.16
CA ASP A 38 -26.61 -1.05 16.64
C ASP A 38 -26.75 0.45 16.38
N LYS A 39 -26.29 1.28 17.33
CA LYS A 39 -26.32 2.74 17.17
C LYS A 39 -25.53 3.20 15.94
N ARG A 40 -24.33 2.66 15.73
CA ARG A 40 -23.51 2.95 14.54
C ARG A 40 -24.17 2.47 13.25
N ARG A 41 -24.72 1.26 13.25
CA ARG A 41 -25.45 0.71 12.09
C ARG A 41 -26.67 1.55 11.74
N ASN A 42 -27.47 1.94 12.74
CA ASN A 42 -28.67 2.77 12.54
C ASN A 42 -28.31 4.16 12.01
N ALA A 43 -27.25 4.79 12.54
CA ALA A 43 -26.75 6.06 12.03
C ALA A 43 -26.28 5.94 10.56
N ARG A 44 -25.58 4.86 10.22
CA ARG A 44 -25.18 4.58 8.82
C ARG A 44 -26.40 4.39 7.92
N LEU A 45 -27.41 3.64 8.34
CA LEU A 45 -28.64 3.42 7.57
C LEU A 45 -29.41 4.73 7.35
N ALA A 46 -29.52 5.57 8.38
CA ALA A 46 -30.13 6.89 8.26
C ALA A 46 -29.41 7.74 7.21
N ARG A 47 -28.07 7.78 7.26
CA ARG A 47 -27.27 8.51 6.27
C ARG A 47 -27.42 7.97 4.85
N LEU A 48 -27.48 6.65 4.68
CA LEU A 48 -27.70 6.06 3.35
C LEU A 48 -29.09 6.38 2.81
N ARG A 49 -30.13 6.44 3.64
CA ARG A 49 -31.49 6.84 3.22
C ARG A 49 -31.58 8.28 2.73
N GLU A 50 -30.76 9.18 3.27
CA GLU A 50 -30.66 10.55 2.76
C GLU A 50 -30.05 10.59 1.35
N LEU A 51 -29.11 9.69 1.06
CA LEU A 51 -28.39 9.64 -0.21
C LEU A 51 -29.10 8.78 -1.27
N VAL A 52 -29.93 7.84 -0.83
CA VAL A 52 -30.72 6.94 -1.66
C VAL A 52 -32.22 7.09 -1.29
N PRO A 53 -32.80 8.29 -1.44
CA PRO A 53 -34.20 8.49 -1.07
C PRO A 53 -35.13 7.74 -2.04
N ALA A 54 -36.27 7.26 -1.54
CA ALA A 54 -37.28 6.57 -2.36
C ALA A 54 -37.85 7.44 -3.50
N SER A 55 -37.75 8.77 -3.37
CA SER A 55 -38.12 9.74 -4.40
C SER A 55 -37.15 9.79 -5.58
N ASN A 56 -35.97 9.18 -5.46
CA ASN A 56 -34.98 9.11 -6.53
C ASN A 56 -35.00 7.73 -7.20
N ALA A 57 -34.81 7.72 -8.53
CA ALA A 57 -34.45 6.51 -9.24
C ALA A 57 -32.96 6.18 -9.01
N ILE A 58 -32.57 4.94 -9.26
CA ILE A 58 -31.19 4.47 -9.08
C ILE A 58 -30.55 4.29 -10.46
N LEU A 59 -29.53 5.10 -10.75
CA LEU A 59 -28.67 4.93 -11.92
C LEU A 59 -27.47 4.07 -11.56
N ALA A 60 -27.50 2.80 -11.92
CA ALA A 60 -26.38 1.92 -11.77
C ALA A 60 -25.49 1.90 -13.02
N ILE A 61 -24.18 2.00 -12.80
CA ILE A 61 -23.17 1.97 -13.85
C ILE A 61 -22.16 0.89 -13.53
N ASP A 62 -22.07 -0.12 -14.38
CA ASP A 62 -20.93 -1.03 -14.42
C ASP A 62 -19.79 -0.35 -15.18
N LEU A 63 -18.74 0.01 -14.44
CA LEU A 63 -17.63 0.84 -14.92
C LEU A 63 -16.50 -0.02 -15.49
N ALA A 64 -16.33 0.04 -16.81
CA ALA A 64 -15.18 -0.53 -17.51
C ALA A 64 -14.34 0.56 -18.21
N ASP A 65 -13.37 0.14 -19.02
CA ASP A 65 -12.42 1.08 -19.62
C ASP A 65 -13.04 1.96 -20.73
N GLU A 66 -13.77 1.36 -21.66
CA GLU A 66 -14.31 2.08 -22.83
C GLU A 66 -15.82 2.00 -22.99
N LYS A 67 -16.43 0.94 -22.47
CA LYS A 67 -17.85 0.65 -22.61
C LYS A 67 -18.46 0.55 -21.23
N GLN A 68 -19.50 1.33 -20.98
CA GLN A 68 -20.19 1.36 -19.70
C GLN A 68 -21.59 0.79 -19.91
N ALA A 69 -21.98 -0.18 -19.11
CA ALA A 69 -23.38 -0.58 -19.04
C ALA A 69 -24.09 0.29 -18.00
N VAL A 70 -25.17 0.93 -18.43
CA VAL A 70 -25.90 1.91 -17.64
C VAL A 70 -27.34 1.44 -17.55
N VAL A 71 -27.84 1.36 -16.32
CA VAL A 71 -29.21 0.95 -16.03
C VAL A 71 -29.83 1.94 -15.05
N LEU A 72 -31.04 2.39 -15.35
CA LEU A 72 -31.87 3.18 -14.46
C LEU A 72 -32.99 2.27 -13.92
N CYS A 73 -33.08 2.12 -12.61
CA CYS A 73 -34.08 1.31 -11.93
C CYS A 73 -34.89 2.13 -10.91
N ASP A 74 -36.05 1.64 -10.54
CA ASP A 74 -36.69 1.99 -9.27
C ASP A 74 -36.12 1.14 -8.10
N HIS A 75 -36.69 1.31 -6.91
CA HIS A 75 -36.26 0.60 -5.70
C HIS A 75 -36.72 -0.87 -5.66
N ASP A 76 -37.64 -1.27 -6.54
CA ASP A 76 -38.12 -2.64 -6.69
C ASP A 76 -37.35 -3.41 -7.78
N SER A 77 -36.21 -2.86 -8.23
CA SER A 77 -35.37 -3.40 -9.31
C SER A 77 -36.04 -3.42 -10.69
N ARG A 78 -37.12 -2.68 -10.91
CA ARG A 78 -37.72 -2.55 -12.25
C ARG A 78 -36.84 -1.63 -13.09
N VAL A 79 -36.38 -2.14 -14.23
CA VAL A 79 -35.61 -1.36 -15.20
C VAL A 79 -36.53 -0.35 -15.90
N LEU A 80 -36.26 0.94 -15.70
CA LEU A 80 -36.95 2.06 -16.32
C LEU A 80 -36.32 2.41 -17.68
N ALA A 81 -34.99 2.36 -17.74
CA ALA A 81 -34.22 2.55 -18.97
C ALA A 81 -32.83 1.90 -18.85
N ARG A 82 -32.20 1.59 -19.99
CA ARG A 82 -30.80 1.12 -20.02
C ARG A 82 -30.13 1.48 -21.33
N ARG A 83 -28.81 1.62 -21.32
CA ARG A 83 -28.00 1.76 -22.54
C ARG A 83 -26.54 1.37 -22.31
N THR A 84 -25.88 0.97 -23.39
CA THR A 84 -24.42 0.89 -23.43
C THR A 84 -23.85 2.21 -23.92
N VAL A 85 -22.90 2.77 -23.19
CA VAL A 85 -22.21 4.02 -23.54
C VAL A 85 -20.75 3.73 -23.85
N LYS A 86 -20.31 4.06 -25.07
CA LYS A 86 -18.88 4.05 -25.44
C LYS A 86 -18.25 5.37 -25.02
N ALA A 87 -17.79 5.46 -23.78
CA ALA A 87 -17.15 6.65 -23.25
C ALA A 87 -16.21 6.28 -22.09
N LYS A 88 -15.13 7.05 -21.95
CA LYS A 88 -14.29 7.04 -20.76
C LYS A 88 -15.05 7.66 -19.58
N ALA A 89 -14.68 7.29 -18.35
CA ALA A 89 -15.34 7.75 -17.13
C ALA A 89 -15.46 9.29 -17.04
N TRP A 90 -14.43 10.04 -17.46
CA TRP A 90 -14.42 11.52 -17.48
C TRP A 90 -15.34 12.16 -18.53
N ARG A 91 -16.04 11.36 -19.34
CA ARG A 91 -17.02 11.81 -20.34
C ARG A 91 -18.44 11.37 -20.00
N LEU A 92 -18.70 10.89 -18.78
CA LEU A 92 -20.03 10.41 -18.37
C LEU A 92 -20.99 11.51 -17.92
N GLY A 93 -20.58 12.80 -17.92
CA GLY A 93 -21.47 13.92 -17.60
C GLY A 93 -22.81 13.91 -18.36
N PRO A 94 -22.83 13.74 -19.70
CA PRO A 94 -24.07 13.60 -20.47
C PRO A 94 -24.90 12.35 -20.12
N VAL A 95 -24.27 11.32 -19.53
CA VAL A 95 -24.98 10.13 -19.06
C VAL A 95 -25.79 10.41 -17.81
N LEU A 96 -25.20 11.15 -16.87
CA LEU A 96 -25.88 11.61 -15.67
C LEU A 96 -27.08 12.51 -16.02
N ALA A 97 -26.86 13.50 -16.90
CA ALA A 97 -27.93 14.39 -17.34
C ALA A 97 -29.08 13.64 -18.03
N TRP A 98 -28.76 12.66 -18.88
CA TRP A 98 -29.77 11.79 -19.51
C TRP A 98 -30.55 10.97 -18.47
N ALA A 99 -29.88 10.38 -17.50
CA ALA A 99 -30.53 9.56 -16.47
C ALA A 99 -31.52 10.38 -15.63
N ARG A 100 -31.16 11.61 -15.25
CA ARG A 100 -32.06 12.55 -14.55
C ARG A 100 -33.30 12.87 -15.37
N GLN A 101 -33.14 13.16 -16.66
CA GLN A 101 -34.28 13.43 -17.54
C GLN A 101 -35.20 12.21 -17.63
N GLU A 102 -34.63 11.02 -17.75
CA GLU A 102 -35.41 9.79 -17.84
C GLU A 102 -36.14 9.48 -16.52
N ALA A 103 -35.47 9.58 -15.38
CA ALA A 103 -36.07 9.40 -14.06
C ALA A 103 -37.30 10.31 -13.84
N ARG A 104 -37.20 11.58 -14.25
CA ARG A 104 -38.31 12.54 -14.15
C ARG A 104 -39.51 12.17 -15.02
N LYS A 105 -39.30 11.58 -16.19
CA LYS A 105 -40.41 11.06 -17.03
C LYS A 105 -41.17 9.92 -16.36
N HIS A 106 -40.48 9.14 -15.52
CA HIS A 106 -41.05 8.05 -14.73
C HIS A 106 -41.56 8.49 -13.34
N GLY A 107 -41.60 9.81 -13.07
CA GLY A 107 -42.19 10.36 -11.85
C GLY A 107 -41.24 10.49 -10.65
N PHE A 108 -39.94 10.25 -10.82
CA PHE A 108 -38.94 10.46 -9.78
C PHE A 108 -38.48 11.92 -9.72
N ALA A 109 -38.13 12.40 -8.52
CA ALA A 109 -37.63 13.75 -8.32
C ALA A 109 -36.23 13.94 -8.93
N ASP A 110 -35.34 12.97 -8.70
CA ASP A 110 -33.98 12.95 -9.23
C ASP A 110 -33.41 11.52 -9.29
N VAL A 111 -32.09 11.40 -9.34
CA VAL A 111 -31.33 10.15 -9.48
C VAL A 111 -30.26 10.05 -8.39
N THR A 112 -30.12 8.85 -7.83
CA THR A 112 -28.95 8.44 -7.06
C THR A 112 -28.06 7.55 -7.93
N VAL A 113 -26.76 7.85 -8.00
CA VAL A 113 -25.79 7.10 -8.80
C VAL A 113 -25.18 5.96 -7.98
N GLY A 114 -25.19 4.76 -8.53
CA GLY A 114 -24.57 3.57 -7.96
C GLY A 114 -23.49 3.00 -8.88
N CYS A 115 -22.35 2.61 -8.33
CA CYS A 115 -21.34 1.85 -9.09
C CYS A 115 -20.55 0.89 -8.21
N GLU A 116 -19.94 -0.12 -8.82
CA GLU A 116 -18.87 -0.88 -8.19
C GLU A 116 -17.54 -0.09 -8.29
N PRO A 117 -16.74 0.02 -7.22
CA PRO A 117 -15.47 0.73 -7.22
C PRO A 117 -14.38 -0.06 -7.97
N THR A 118 -14.36 0.01 -9.30
CA THR A 118 -13.32 -0.61 -10.11
C THR A 118 -12.20 0.37 -10.43
N GLY A 119 -11.04 0.22 -9.77
CA GLY A 119 -9.88 1.09 -9.96
C GLY A 119 -10.18 2.56 -9.58
N HIS A 120 -9.68 3.50 -10.38
CA HIS A 120 -9.85 4.94 -10.12
C HIS A 120 -11.09 5.56 -10.79
N ARG A 121 -11.77 4.83 -11.69
CA ARG A 121 -12.82 5.38 -12.58
C ARG A 121 -14.01 5.94 -11.81
N TRP A 122 -14.40 5.28 -10.71
CA TRP A 122 -15.50 5.71 -9.86
C TRP A 122 -15.24 7.09 -9.25
N ARG A 123 -13.99 7.50 -8.99
CA ARG A 123 -13.66 8.82 -8.42
C ARG A 123 -14.01 9.95 -9.40
N VAL A 124 -13.78 9.69 -10.69
CA VAL A 124 -14.16 10.63 -11.75
C VAL A 124 -15.67 10.72 -11.88
N LEU A 125 -16.37 9.58 -11.80
CA LEU A 125 -17.83 9.55 -11.79
C LEU A 125 -18.40 10.29 -10.57
N ASP A 126 -17.79 10.13 -9.40
CA ASP A 126 -18.16 10.83 -8.16
C ASP A 126 -18.02 12.35 -8.30
N GLN A 127 -16.94 12.82 -8.91
CA GLN A 127 -16.76 14.25 -9.22
C GLN A 127 -17.83 14.76 -10.19
N LEU A 128 -18.13 14.01 -11.26
CA LEU A 128 -19.16 14.39 -12.23
C LEU A 128 -20.57 14.39 -11.63
N ALA A 129 -20.86 13.45 -10.73
CA ALA A 129 -22.11 13.38 -10.00
C ALA A 129 -22.25 14.58 -9.04
N ALA A 130 -21.19 14.88 -8.28
CA ALA A 130 -21.17 16.04 -7.40
C ALA A 130 -21.37 17.37 -8.16
N GLN A 131 -20.77 17.53 -9.34
CA GLN A 131 -20.97 18.71 -10.21
C GLN A 131 -22.41 18.88 -10.71
N GLN A 132 -23.22 17.82 -10.63
CA GLN A 132 -24.63 17.84 -11.02
C GLN A 132 -25.56 17.73 -9.82
N ASP A 133 -25.06 17.88 -8.59
CA ASP A 133 -25.83 17.72 -7.34
C ASP A 133 -26.47 16.33 -7.19
N MET A 134 -25.83 15.28 -7.71
CA MET A 134 -26.26 13.90 -7.56
C MET A 134 -25.47 13.19 -6.46
N ALA A 135 -26.18 12.43 -5.62
CA ALA A 135 -25.53 11.52 -4.69
C ALA A 135 -24.90 10.35 -5.46
N LEU A 136 -23.68 9.96 -5.05
CA LEU A 136 -23.04 8.73 -5.51
C LEU A 136 -22.76 7.81 -4.32
N VAL A 137 -23.10 6.54 -4.47
CA VAL A 137 -22.78 5.46 -3.54
C VAL A 137 -22.06 4.33 -4.29
N CYS A 138 -21.19 3.63 -3.56
CA CYS A 138 -20.47 2.48 -4.08
C CYS A 138 -21.02 1.18 -3.50
N VAL A 139 -21.02 0.12 -4.30
CA VAL A 139 -21.34 -1.25 -3.86
C VAL A 139 -20.06 -2.05 -3.76
N GLN A 140 -19.91 -2.90 -2.75
CA GLN A 140 -18.70 -3.71 -2.61
C GLN A 140 -18.62 -4.78 -3.71
N PRO A 141 -17.48 -4.95 -4.41
CA PRO A 141 -17.29 -5.98 -5.45
C PRO A 141 -17.69 -7.40 -5.01
N LEU A 142 -17.39 -7.74 -3.75
CA LEU A 142 -17.74 -9.03 -3.16
C LEU A 142 -19.26 -9.24 -3.09
N LEU A 143 -20.04 -8.19 -2.81
CA LEU A 143 -21.50 -8.27 -2.75
C LEU A 143 -22.09 -8.43 -4.14
N VAL A 144 -21.55 -7.74 -5.15
CA VAL A 144 -21.94 -7.92 -6.57
C VAL A 144 -21.68 -9.36 -7.01
N GLY A 145 -20.51 -9.92 -6.68
CA GLY A 145 -20.16 -11.31 -6.96
C GLY A 145 -21.13 -12.32 -6.33
N ARG A 146 -21.46 -12.15 -5.05
CA ARG A 146 -22.42 -13.03 -4.34
C ARG A 146 -23.85 -12.90 -4.88
N ALA A 147 -24.27 -11.68 -5.22
CA ALA A 147 -25.59 -11.46 -5.80
C ALA A 147 -25.70 -12.15 -7.17
N ARG A 148 -24.63 -12.14 -7.97
CA ARG A 148 -24.56 -12.86 -9.25
C ARG A 148 -24.73 -14.38 -9.07
N GLU A 149 -24.04 -14.97 -8.08
CA GLU A 149 -24.15 -16.41 -7.77
C GLU A 149 -25.57 -16.82 -7.32
N THR A 150 -26.30 -15.89 -6.70
CA THR A 150 -27.66 -16.15 -6.20
C THR A 150 -28.73 -16.07 -7.30
N GLU A 151 -28.56 -15.18 -8.29
CA GLU A 151 -29.52 -15.01 -9.39
C GLU A 151 -29.38 -16.07 -10.49
N ASP A 152 -28.16 -16.34 -10.93
CA ASP A 152 -27.88 -17.29 -11.99
C ASP A 152 -27.02 -18.42 -11.40
N TYR A 153 -27.57 -19.64 -11.34
CA TYR A 153 -26.79 -20.87 -11.13
C TYR A 153 -25.79 -21.15 -12.28
N THR A 154 -25.60 -20.19 -13.21
CA THR A 154 -24.69 -20.25 -14.36
C THR A 154 -23.82 -18.98 -14.42
N ARG A 155 -22.62 -19.07 -14.99
CA ARG A 155 -21.64 -17.95 -15.02
C ARG A 155 -21.92 -16.92 -16.12
N ASP A 156 -23.17 -16.73 -16.53
CA ASP A 156 -23.54 -15.86 -17.64
C ASP A 156 -23.44 -14.37 -17.26
N LYS A 157 -22.23 -13.83 -17.43
CA LYS A 157 -21.90 -12.43 -17.21
C LYS A 157 -22.34 -11.58 -18.40
N THR A 158 -23.24 -10.62 -18.15
CA THR A 158 -23.44 -9.49 -19.06
C THR A 158 -23.36 -8.19 -18.27
N ASP A 159 -22.69 -7.18 -18.80
CA ASP A 159 -22.45 -5.91 -18.10
C ASP A 159 -23.76 -5.23 -17.65
N HIS A 160 -24.87 -5.43 -18.38
CA HIS A 160 -26.20 -4.93 -17.96
C HIS A 160 -26.79 -5.69 -16.76
N LYS A 161 -26.54 -7.00 -16.63
CA LYS A 161 -26.95 -7.76 -15.44
C LYS A 161 -26.21 -7.23 -14.21
N ASP A 162 -24.90 -6.99 -14.34
CA ASP A 162 -24.09 -6.42 -13.27
C ASP A 162 -24.59 -5.04 -12.84
N ALA A 163 -24.96 -4.18 -13.79
CA ALA A 163 -25.60 -2.90 -13.49
C ALA A 163 -26.96 -3.06 -12.76
N VAL A 164 -27.80 -4.03 -13.14
CA VAL A 164 -29.06 -4.31 -12.41
C VAL A 164 -28.78 -4.79 -10.98
N LEU A 165 -27.80 -5.66 -10.79
CA LEU A 165 -27.37 -6.14 -9.46
C LEU A 165 -26.87 -4.99 -8.58
N ILE A 166 -26.06 -4.08 -9.14
CA ILE A 166 -25.62 -2.86 -8.45
C ILE A 166 -26.84 -2.02 -8.04
N ALA A 167 -27.80 -1.80 -8.94
CA ALA A 167 -29.01 -1.03 -8.62
C ALA A 167 -29.79 -1.63 -7.46
N ARG A 168 -29.97 -2.97 -7.46
CA ARG A 168 -30.65 -3.69 -6.39
C ARG A 168 -29.93 -3.54 -5.05
N LEU A 169 -28.61 -3.72 -5.03
CA LEU A 169 -27.82 -3.59 -3.80
C LEU A 169 -27.87 -2.17 -3.25
N VAL A 170 -27.90 -1.15 -4.13
CA VAL A 170 -28.12 0.24 -3.73
C VAL A 170 -29.53 0.44 -3.13
N ALA A 171 -30.58 -0.11 -3.76
CA ALA A 171 -31.95 -0.04 -3.23
C ALA A 171 -32.07 -0.67 -1.83
N GLN A 172 -31.33 -1.76 -1.60
CA GLN A 172 -31.27 -2.48 -0.33
C GLN A 172 -30.38 -1.77 0.72
N LEU A 173 -29.73 -0.66 0.36
CA LEU A 173 -28.74 0.05 1.17
C LEU A 173 -27.50 -0.79 1.51
N ASP A 174 -27.25 -1.84 0.74
CA ASP A 174 -26.02 -2.66 0.75
C ASP A 174 -24.90 -1.96 -0.04
N CYS A 175 -24.74 -0.68 0.25
CA CYS A 175 -23.79 0.23 -0.37
C CYS A 175 -23.06 1.04 0.72
N TYR A 176 -22.10 1.85 0.29
CA TYR A 176 -21.35 2.73 1.16
C TYR A 176 -21.04 4.05 0.46
N VAL A 177 -20.88 5.10 1.26
CA VAL A 177 -20.41 6.40 0.76
C VAL A 177 -18.90 6.29 0.60
N PRO A 178 -18.35 6.46 -0.62
CA PRO A 178 -16.91 6.44 -0.77
C PRO A 178 -16.27 7.62 -0.03
N GLU A 179 -15.10 7.39 0.55
CA GLU A 179 -14.34 8.44 1.19
C GLU A 179 -13.80 9.42 0.12
N ARG A 180 -14.21 10.68 0.22
CA ARG A 180 -13.62 11.81 -0.49
C ARG A 180 -12.60 12.43 0.44
N ALA A 181 -11.32 12.15 0.23
CA ALA A 181 -10.34 12.92 0.98
C ALA A 181 -10.00 14.20 0.22
N ASP A 182 -9.67 15.21 1.01
CA ASP A 182 -9.11 16.44 0.51
C ASP A 182 -7.77 16.21 -0.20
N GLU A 183 -7.27 17.28 -0.81
CA GLU A 183 -6.05 17.27 -1.59
C GLU A 183 -4.84 16.78 -0.78
N SER A 184 -4.67 17.26 0.45
CA SER A 184 -3.55 16.90 1.34
C SER A 184 -3.55 15.40 1.66
N TRP A 185 -4.69 14.83 2.03
CA TRP A 185 -4.82 13.39 2.28
C TRP A 185 -4.69 12.55 1.01
N ALA A 186 -5.21 13.04 -0.12
CA ALA A 186 -5.04 12.39 -1.41
C ALA A 186 -3.56 12.35 -1.82
N GLN A 187 -2.83 13.44 -1.61
CA GLN A 187 -1.39 13.55 -1.86
C GLN A 187 -0.59 12.61 -0.96
N LEU A 188 -0.89 12.59 0.35
CA LEU A 188 -0.26 11.66 1.31
C LEU A 188 -0.43 10.21 0.89
N ARG A 189 -1.61 9.81 0.39
CA ARG A 189 -1.84 8.44 -0.10
C ARG A 189 -1.01 8.11 -1.33
N GLN A 190 -0.84 9.05 -2.26
CA GLN A 190 0.02 8.84 -3.43
C GLN A 190 1.48 8.70 -3.02
N LEU A 191 1.96 9.58 -2.13
CA LEU A 191 3.32 9.53 -1.62
C LEU A 191 3.58 8.26 -0.80
N GLY A 192 2.62 7.82 0.03
CA GLY A 192 2.70 6.58 0.79
C GLY A 192 2.82 5.34 -0.10
N ALA A 193 1.95 5.22 -1.12
CA ALA A 193 2.04 4.11 -2.07
C ALA A 193 3.39 4.11 -2.84
N TYR A 194 3.91 5.30 -3.17
CA TYR A 194 5.21 5.41 -3.82
C TYR A 194 6.37 5.07 -2.87
N ARG A 195 6.30 5.51 -1.61
CA ARG A 195 7.24 5.17 -0.54
C ARG A 195 7.37 3.66 -0.37
N ASP A 196 6.24 2.94 -0.26
CA ASP A 196 6.23 1.48 -0.13
C ASP A 196 6.95 0.81 -1.30
N ARG A 197 6.68 1.28 -2.53
CA ARG A 197 7.36 0.78 -3.73
C ARG A 197 8.87 1.03 -3.69
N LEU A 198 9.31 2.21 -3.24
CA LEU A 198 10.73 2.54 -3.11
C LEU A 198 11.42 1.66 -2.07
N ILE A 199 10.76 1.37 -0.93
CA ILE A 199 11.29 0.45 0.09
C ILE A 199 11.46 -0.96 -0.49
N THR A 200 10.44 -1.50 -1.15
CA THR A 200 10.54 -2.81 -1.82
C THR A 200 11.67 -2.83 -2.85
N THR A 201 11.79 -1.77 -3.65
CA THR A 201 12.83 -1.65 -4.69
C THR A 201 14.23 -1.59 -4.08
N ALA A 202 14.42 -0.83 -2.99
CA ALA A 202 15.70 -0.73 -2.32
C ALA A 202 16.13 -2.07 -1.70
N THR A 203 15.20 -2.78 -1.05
CA THR A 203 15.45 -4.11 -0.48
C THR A 203 15.82 -5.13 -1.56
N ALA A 204 15.10 -5.13 -2.69
CA ALA A 204 15.42 -6.00 -3.82
C ALA A 204 16.82 -5.70 -4.40
N ALA A 205 17.20 -4.42 -4.51
CA ALA A 205 18.51 -4.04 -4.99
C ALA A 205 19.65 -4.46 -4.04
N ILE A 206 19.44 -4.38 -2.72
CA ILE A 206 20.39 -4.91 -1.72
C ILE A 206 20.57 -6.42 -1.89
N GLN A 207 19.48 -7.18 -2.00
CA GLN A 207 19.55 -8.63 -2.18
C GLN A 207 20.31 -8.97 -3.46
N GLN A 208 19.97 -8.31 -4.57
CA GLN A 208 20.66 -8.51 -5.84
C GLN A 208 22.15 -8.15 -5.78
N LEU A 209 22.53 -7.05 -5.10
CA LEU A 209 23.93 -6.72 -4.87
C LEU A 209 24.64 -7.80 -4.05
N ARG A 210 24.00 -8.29 -2.98
CA ARG A 210 24.55 -9.34 -2.14
C ARG A 210 24.81 -10.60 -2.97
N ASP A 211 23.83 -11.09 -3.72
CA ASP A 211 23.96 -12.30 -4.54
C ASP A 211 25.09 -12.17 -5.58
N LEU A 212 25.18 -11.01 -6.25
CA LEU A 212 26.22 -10.74 -7.23
C LEU A 212 27.61 -10.71 -6.58
N LEU A 213 27.74 -10.07 -5.42
CA LEU A 213 29.00 -9.96 -4.70
C LEU A 213 29.42 -11.28 -4.05
N GLU A 214 28.50 -12.05 -3.47
CA GLU A 214 28.78 -13.39 -2.93
C GLU A 214 29.30 -14.33 -4.03
N CYS A 215 28.69 -14.28 -5.22
CA CYS A 215 29.12 -15.07 -6.36
C CYS A 215 30.49 -14.62 -6.89
N ALA A 216 30.69 -13.32 -7.09
CA ALA A 216 31.82 -12.81 -7.86
C ALA A 216 33.03 -12.35 -7.03
N TRP A 217 32.78 -11.80 -5.84
CA TRP A 217 33.78 -11.11 -5.03
C TRP A 217 33.41 -11.11 -3.52
N PRO A 218 33.23 -12.29 -2.89
CA PRO A 218 32.69 -12.40 -1.53
C PRO A 218 33.56 -11.71 -0.47
N ALA A 219 34.88 -11.60 -0.69
CA ALA A 219 35.79 -10.92 0.21
C ALA A 219 35.44 -9.45 0.47
N VAL A 220 34.73 -8.77 -0.45
CA VAL A 220 34.31 -7.39 -0.20
C VAL A 220 33.19 -7.30 0.85
N LEU A 221 32.35 -8.33 0.97
CA LEU A 221 31.24 -8.35 1.92
C LEU A 221 31.73 -8.48 3.36
N THR A 222 32.91 -9.07 3.58
CA THR A 222 33.52 -9.22 4.91
C THR A 222 34.31 -7.98 5.35
N ALA A 223 34.46 -6.97 4.48
CA ALA A 223 35.21 -5.76 4.77
C ALA A 223 34.54 -4.81 5.79
N ALA A 224 33.26 -5.04 6.10
CA ALA A 224 32.49 -4.36 7.13
C ALA A 224 31.53 -5.35 7.80
N ALA A 225 31.16 -5.11 9.06
CA ALA A 225 30.18 -5.94 9.77
C ALA A 225 28.79 -5.84 9.11
N ASP A 226 28.36 -4.60 8.82
CA ASP A 226 27.11 -4.30 8.14
C ASP A 226 27.40 -3.46 6.87
N PRO A 227 27.77 -4.10 5.75
CA PRO A 227 28.26 -3.41 4.55
C PRO A 227 27.27 -2.39 3.98
N PHE A 228 25.99 -2.76 3.90
CA PHE A 228 24.93 -1.94 3.31
C PHE A 228 24.49 -0.76 4.19
N ASP A 229 24.85 -0.77 5.48
CA ASP A 229 24.64 0.35 6.40
C ASP A 229 25.91 1.22 6.56
N SER A 230 27.04 0.77 6.02
CA SER A 230 28.30 1.49 6.06
C SER A 230 28.46 2.42 4.86
N ILE A 231 28.36 3.73 5.09
CA ILE A 231 28.67 4.77 4.08
C ILE A 231 30.08 4.60 3.51
N THR A 232 31.05 4.25 4.36
CA THR A 232 32.44 4.04 3.90
C THR A 232 32.53 2.87 2.93
N TRP A 233 31.84 1.77 3.23
CA TRP A 233 31.83 0.60 2.38
C TRP A 233 31.10 0.88 1.06
N CYS A 234 29.93 1.53 1.11
CA CYS A 234 29.17 1.87 -0.10
C CYS A 234 29.97 2.80 -1.03
N ALA A 235 30.62 3.82 -0.49
CA ALA A 235 31.47 4.72 -1.26
C ALA A 235 32.70 3.99 -1.84
N ALA A 236 33.30 3.07 -1.07
CA ALA A 236 34.43 2.27 -1.54
C ALA A 236 34.00 1.32 -2.67
N LEU A 237 32.89 0.60 -2.50
CA LEU A 237 32.32 -0.28 -3.52
C LEU A 237 32.01 0.50 -4.80
N ALA A 238 31.38 1.68 -4.70
CA ALA A 238 31.08 2.54 -5.84
C ALA A 238 32.34 2.90 -6.63
N VAL A 239 33.42 3.30 -5.95
CA VAL A 239 34.70 3.59 -6.60
C VAL A 239 35.28 2.37 -7.30
N VAL A 240 35.18 1.19 -6.68
CA VAL A 240 35.69 -0.05 -7.29
C VAL A 240 34.89 -0.40 -8.53
N LEU A 241 33.57 -0.51 -8.42
CA LEU A 241 32.70 -0.91 -9.53
C LEU A 241 32.75 0.08 -10.70
N GLU A 242 32.92 1.37 -10.42
CA GLU A 242 33.06 2.39 -11.47
C GLU A 242 34.36 2.24 -12.27
N ARG A 243 35.45 1.81 -11.63
CA ARG A 243 36.81 1.89 -12.19
C ARG A 243 37.42 0.55 -12.57
N CYS A 244 36.85 -0.56 -12.11
CA CYS A 244 37.45 -1.87 -12.29
C CYS A 244 37.04 -2.56 -13.60
N ASP A 245 35.93 -2.14 -14.22
CA ASP A 245 35.31 -2.82 -15.37
C ASP A 245 35.23 -4.34 -15.15
N GLY A 246 34.69 -4.71 -13.99
CA GLY A 246 34.58 -6.09 -13.50
C GLY A 246 35.89 -6.83 -13.19
N ARG A 247 37.02 -6.12 -13.12
CA ARG A 247 38.34 -6.66 -12.74
C ARG A 247 38.97 -5.88 -11.59
N PRO A 248 38.54 -6.09 -10.32
CA PRO A 248 38.99 -5.35 -9.15
C PRO A 248 40.51 -5.29 -8.98
N GLN A 249 41.22 -6.36 -9.35
CA GLN A 249 42.67 -6.47 -9.26
C GLN A 249 43.42 -5.41 -10.08
N ARG A 250 42.81 -4.86 -11.14
CA ARG A 250 43.40 -3.75 -11.91
C ARG A 250 43.53 -2.49 -11.06
N LEU A 251 42.60 -2.28 -10.12
CA LEU A 251 42.56 -1.12 -9.26
C LEU A 251 43.64 -1.15 -8.17
N ALA A 252 44.11 -2.34 -7.76
CA ALA A 252 45.18 -2.49 -6.78
C ALA A 252 46.47 -1.75 -7.21
N ARG A 253 46.71 -1.65 -8.53
CA ARG A 253 47.86 -0.92 -9.12
C ARG A 253 47.85 0.59 -8.85
N LEU A 254 46.70 1.18 -8.50
CA LEU A 254 46.63 2.60 -8.12
C LEU A 254 47.30 2.88 -6.76
N GLY A 255 47.44 1.86 -5.91
CA GLY A 255 47.93 1.98 -4.56
C GLY A 255 46.88 2.50 -3.56
N PRO A 256 47.08 2.24 -2.26
CA PRO A 256 46.08 2.52 -1.21
C PRO A 256 45.76 4.00 -1.06
N THR A 257 46.75 4.89 -1.21
CA THR A 257 46.57 6.35 -1.08
C THR A 257 45.64 6.92 -2.14
N ARG A 258 45.82 6.52 -3.42
CA ARG A 258 44.95 7.00 -4.51
C ARG A 258 43.55 6.41 -4.41
N PHE A 259 43.42 5.17 -3.94
CA PHE A 259 42.13 4.57 -3.63
C PHE A 259 41.41 5.36 -2.53
N GLU A 260 42.07 5.63 -1.39
CA GLU A 260 41.51 6.44 -0.31
C GLU A 260 41.03 7.82 -0.82
N GLN A 261 41.83 8.51 -1.63
CA GLN A 261 41.45 9.80 -2.22
C GLN A 261 40.21 9.69 -3.13
N ALA A 262 40.11 8.64 -3.93
CA ALA A 262 38.94 8.39 -4.76
C ALA A 262 37.69 8.15 -3.90
N VAL A 263 37.79 7.35 -2.84
CA VAL A 263 36.66 7.10 -1.93
C VAL A 263 36.25 8.37 -1.19
N ARG A 264 37.20 9.21 -0.75
CA ARG A 264 36.89 10.51 -0.13
C ARG A 264 36.05 11.42 -1.03
N ARG A 265 36.31 11.43 -2.34
CA ARG A 265 35.52 12.20 -3.32
C ARG A 265 34.11 11.64 -3.50
N GLU A 266 33.95 10.32 -3.41
CA GLU A 266 32.65 9.65 -3.49
C GLU A 266 31.90 9.66 -2.14
N PHE A 267 32.56 9.94 -1.02
CA PHE A 267 31.97 9.77 0.31
C PHE A 267 30.76 10.67 0.59
N ALA A 268 30.82 11.94 0.19
CA ALA A 268 29.73 12.90 0.40
C ALA A 268 28.46 12.52 -0.38
N ARG A 269 28.64 11.87 -1.53
CA ARG A 269 27.57 11.36 -2.40
C ARG A 269 26.74 10.24 -1.75
N TRP A 270 27.27 9.62 -0.69
CA TRP A 270 26.59 8.63 0.14
C TRP A 270 26.14 9.20 1.50
N GLY A 271 26.13 10.53 1.66
CA GLY A 271 25.71 11.21 2.89
C GLY A 271 26.79 11.32 3.97
N GLY A 272 28.03 10.94 3.65
CA GLY A 272 29.13 10.97 4.60
C GLY A 272 29.60 12.38 4.96
N ARG A 273 29.65 12.71 6.27
CA ARG A 273 30.10 14.01 6.79
C ARG A 273 31.43 13.94 7.54
N ARG A 274 31.65 12.86 8.29
CA ARG A 274 32.90 12.57 9.01
C ARG A 274 33.67 11.56 8.20
N GLY A 275 34.90 11.89 7.78
CA GLY A 275 35.62 11.16 6.73
C GLY A 275 35.66 9.62 6.86
N PRO A 276 36.00 8.90 5.77
CA PRO A 276 35.84 7.45 5.70
C PRO A 276 36.59 6.68 6.80
N ARG A 277 36.00 5.59 7.29
CA ARG A 277 36.63 4.71 8.30
C ARG A 277 37.81 3.96 7.68
N ARG A 278 39.04 4.28 8.13
CA ARG A 278 40.29 3.69 7.60
C ARG A 278 40.28 2.16 7.57
N ARG A 279 39.82 1.49 8.64
CA ARG A 279 39.77 0.02 8.72
C ARG A 279 38.97 -0.60 7.56
N ILE A 280 37.82 -0.03 7.23
CA ILE A 280 36.95 -0.53 6.14
C ILE A 280 37.61 -0.26 4.78
N LEU A 281 38.20 0.92 4.58
CA LEU A 281 38.94 1.22 3.34
C LEU A 281 40.08 0.23 3.10
N THR A 282 40.88 -0.05 4.13
CA THR A 282 41.98 -1.00 4.05
C THR A 282 41.45 -2.40 3.72
N ALA A 283 40.38 -2.85 4.37
CA ALA A 283 39.80 -4.16 4.11
C ALA A 283 39.25 -4.29 2.67
N VAL A 284 38.53 -3.27 2.17
CA VAL A 284 38.07 -3.27 0.77
C VAL A 284 39.25 -3.24 -0.21
N PHE A 285 40.31 -2.48 0.09
CA PHE A 285 41.50 -2.43 -0.76
C PHE A 285 42.23 -3.78 -0.81
N THR A 286 42.38 -4.45 0.34
CA THR A 286 42.94 -5.82 0.40
C THR A 286 42.10 -6.81 -0.39
N ALA A 287 40.77 -6.69 -0.33
CA ALA A 287 39.87 -7.57 -1.08
C ALA A 287 40.03 -7.47 -2.61
N LEU A 288 40.61 -6.39 -3.16
CA LEU A 288 40.75 -6.20 -4.61
C LEU A 288 41.51 -7.33 -5.31
N THR A 289 42.44 -7.98 -4.61
CA THR A 289 43.27 -9.07 -5.15
C THR A 289 42.85 -10.44 -4.65
N ASP A 290 41.76 -10.53 -3.88
CA ASP A 290 41.28 -11.79 -3.34
C ASP A 290 40.74 -12.69 -4.48
N PRO A 291 41.17 -13.97 -4.55
CA PRO A 291 40.76 -14.86 -5.63
C PRO A 291 39.37 -15.46 -5.43
N ALA A 292 38.76 -15.39 -4.24
CA ALA A 292 37.52 -16.09 -3.91
C ALA A 292 36.30 -15.67 -4.78
N GLY A 293 35.37 -16.60 -4.98
CA GLY A 293 34.22 -16.44 -5.87
C GLY A 293 34.41 -17.13 -7.23
N VAL A 294 33.36 -17.09 -8.06
CA VAL A 294 33.29 -17.74 -9.36
C VAL A 294 33.94 -16.85 -10.42
N LEU A 295 35.21 -17.11 -10.72
CA LEU A 295 36.02 -16.30 -11.64
C LEU A 295 35.36 -16.09 -13.02
N ALA A 296 34.70 -17.12 -13.56
CA ALA A 296 34.02 -17.04 -14.85
C ALA A 296 32.84 -16.04 -14.86
N GLN A 297 32.17 -15.86 -13.72
CA GLN A 297 31.03 -14.95 -13.58
C GLN A 297 31.45 -13.54 -13.14
N ARG A 298 32.67 -13.38 -12.60
CA ARG A 298 33.11 -12.14 -11.95
C ARG A 298 32.97 -10.89 -12.81
N LEU A 299 33.36 -10.95 -14.08
CA LEU A 299 33.31 -9.82 -14.99
C LEU A 299 31.88 -9.27 -15.15
N GLY A 300 30.96 -10.14 -15.58
CA GLY A 300 29.57 -9.76 -15.82
C GLY A 300 28.82 -9.42 -14.54
N ALA A 301 29.06 -10.17 -13.45
CA ALA A 301 28.42 -9.93 -12.17
C ALA A 301 28.81 -8.55 -11.58
N LEU A 302 30.07 -8.14 -11.67
CA LEU A 302 30.52 -6.85 -11.17
C LEU A 302 30.11 -5.68 -12.09
N GLN A 303 30.04 -5.90 -13.40
CA GLN A 303 29.44 -4.93 -14.33
C GLN A 303 27.95 -4.71 -13.99
N ARG A 304 27.19 -5.78 -13.73
CA ARG A 304 25.80 -5.69 -13.29
C ARG A 304 25.68 -5.03 -11.92
N ALA A 305 26.55 -5.38 -10.96
CA ALA A 305 26.56 -4.79 -9.63
C ALA A 305 26.74 -3.27 -9.68
N LYS A 306 27.50 -2.73 -10.65
CA LYS A 306 27.63 -1.28 -10.85
C LYS A 306 26.27 -0.61 -11.06
N TRP A 307 25.44 -1.14 -11.96
CA TRP A 307 24.12 -0.58 -12.25
C TRP A 307 23.17 -0.74 -11.07
N VAL A 308 23.15 -1.91 -10.43
CA VAL A 308 22.30 -2.16 -9.25
C VAL A 308 22.67 -1.24 -8.09
N LEU A 309 23.96 -0.96 -7.88
CA LEU A 309 24.42 -0.01 -6.87
C LEU A 309 23.94 1.43 -7.17
N ALA A 310 23.95 1.83 -8.44
CA ALA A 310 23.43 3.13 -8.86
C ALA A 310 21.92 3.23 -8.65
N ASP A 311 21.16 2.20 -9.05
CA ASP A 311 19.70 2.12 -8.86
C ASP A 311 19.33 2.15 -7.37
N TRP A 312 20.07 1.39 -6.54
CA TRP A 312 19.86 1.39 -5.09
C TRP A 312 20.08 2.77 -4.48
N ARG A 313 21.17 3.44 -4.84
CA ARG A 313 21.47 4.79 -4.35
C ARG A 313 20.41 5.80 -4.78
N ALA A 314 20.02 5.79 -6.06
CA ALA A 314 18.98 6.68 -6.57
C ALA A 314 17.65 6.45 -5.84
N THR A 315 17.32 5.18 -5.58
CA THR A 315 16.13 4.78 -4.82
C THR A 315 16.17 5.31 -3.39
N LYS A 316 17.31 5.19 -2.67
CA LYS A 316 17.46 5.75 -1.31
C LYS A 316 17.32 7.27 -1.29
N THR A 317 17.92 7.97 -2.26
CA THR A 317 17.77 9.42 -2.38
C THR A 317 16.31 9.82 -2.60
N ARG A 318 15.62 9.15 -3.53
CA ARG A 318 14.21 9.41 -3.81
C ARG A 318 13.32 9.10 -2.60
N LEU A 319 13.62 8.05 -1.85
CA LEU A 319 12.89 7.69 -0.63
C LEU A 319 12.97 8.83 0.40
N ALA A 320 14.17 9.36 0.66
CA ALA A 320 14.36 10.48 1.58
C ALA A 320 13.63 11.76 1.13
N GLU A 321 13.60 12.05 -0.17
CA GLU A 321 12.84 13.19 -0.74
C GLU A 321 11.33 13.02 -0.50
N VAL A 322 10.79 11.84 -0.81
CA VAL A 322 9.36 11.52 -0.60
C VAL A 322 8.99 11.62 0.87
N GLU A 323 9.82 11.06 1.75
CA GLU A 323 9.65 11.11 3.19
C GLU A 323 9.67 12.55 3.72
N THR A 324 10.58 13.39 3.23
CA THR A 324 10.61 14.82 3.57
C THR A 324 9.33 15.53 3.15
N HIS A 325 8.83 15.26 1.94
CA HIS A 325 7.57 15.85 1.46
C HIS A 325 6.36 15.38 2.29
N MET A 326 6.33 14.10 2.69
CA MET A 326 5.26 13.57 3.53
C MET A 326 5.22 14.25 4.90
N VAL A 327 6.38 14.45 5.53
CA VAL A 327 6.46 15.16 6.83
C VAL A 327 5.96 16.60 6.70
N ALA A 328 6.35 17.32 5.63
CA ALA A 328 5.88 18.69 5.42
C ALA A 328 4.34 18.78 5.35
N ILE A 329 3.68 17.83 4.68
CA ILE A 329 2.21 17.78 4.63
C ILE A 329 1.61 17.46 6.00
N LEU A 330 2.23 16.56 6.79
CA LEU A 330 1.77 16.27 8.14
C LEU A 330 1.93 17.45 9.09
N ASP A 331 2.98 18.25 8.91
CA ASP A 331 3.20 19.50 9.66
C ASP A 331 2.12 20.53 9.32
N GLU A 332 1.81 20.71 8.03
CA GLU A 332 0.71 21.59 7.57
C GLU A 332 -0.65 21.17 8.13
N LEU A 333 -0.88 19.88 8.31
CA LEU A 333 -2.10 19.34 8.92
C LEU A 333 -2.09 19.39 10.46
N GLY A 334 -0.98 19.76 11.10
CA GLY A 334 -0.83 19.75 12.56
C GLY A 334 -0.84 18.35 13.17
N LEU A 335 -0.48 17.32 12.41
CA LEU A 335 -0.59 15.92 12.81
C LEU A 335 0.75 15.26 13.18
N THR A 336 1.89 15.91 12.95
CA THR A 336 3.21 15.30 13.16
C THR A 336 3.44 14.85 14.60
N GLU A 337 3.06 15.65 15.59
CA GLU A 337 3.16 15.28 17.01
C GLU A 337 2.23 14.12 17.36
N LEU A 338 0.99 14.13 16.82
CA LEU A 338 0.01 13.08 17.05
C LEU A 338 0.50 11.74 16.48
N VAL A 339 0.97 11.72 15.23
CA VAL A 339 1.48 10.51 14.57
C VAL A 339 2.72 9.98 15.29
N SER A 340 3.62 10.87 15.70
CA SER A 340 4.87 10.50 16.40
C SER A 340 4.65 10.07 17.86
N SER A 341 3.49 10.37 18.45
CA SER A 341 3.13 9.94 19.81
C SER A 341 2.63 8.50 19.89
N ILE A 342 2.29 7.88 18.75
CA ILE A 342 1.82 6.49 18.71
C ILE A 342 3.05 5.56 18.82
N PRO A 343 3.16 4.72 19.87
CA PRO A 343 4.31 3.84 20.04
C PRO A 343 4.50 2.91 18.83
N GLY A 344 5.71 2.94 18.25
CA GLY A 344 6.05 2.15 17.06
C GLY A 344 5.71 2.81 15.72
N VAL A 345 5.12 4.00 15.73
CA VAL A 345 4.84 4.82 14.55
C VAL A 345 5.70 6.07 14.65
N SER A 346 6.74 6.15 13.81
CA SER A 346 7.34 7.46 13.51
C SER A 346 6.41 8.20 12.56
N ALA A 347 6.59 9.53 12.39
CA ALA A 347 5.85 10.33 11.40
C ALA A 347 5.73 9.69 10.00
N LEU A 348 6.61 8.73 9.68
CA LEU A 348 6.66 8.03 8.40
C LEU A 348 6.59 6.49 8.50
N GLY A 349 6.44 5.89 9.69
CA GLY A 349 6.39 4.44 9.86
C GLY A 349 7.64 3.71 9.35
N GLY A 350 8.64 3.55 10.22
CA GLY A 350 9.81 2.71 9.97
C GLY A 350 10.64 2.54 11.24
N GLY A 351 10.75 1.30 11.72
CA GLY A 351 11.39 0.96 12.99
C GLY A 351 12.87 1.34 13.09
N ARG A 352 13.24 1.76 14.30
CA ARG A 352 14.57 1.80 14.93
C ARG A 352 15.74 2.36 14.09
N HIS A 353 16.08 3.61 14.37
CA HIS A 353 17.47 4.00 14.57
C HIS A 353 17.87 3.80 16.05
N PRO A 354 18.92 3.03 16.33
CA PRO A 354 19.96 3.47 17.24
C PRO A 354 21.22 3.77 16.43
N GLY A 355 21.94 4.82 16.84
CA GLY A 355 23.09 5.37 16.12
C GLY A 355 24.38 4.58 16.22
#